data_AF-A0A662HGS4-F1
#
_entry.id   AF-A0A662HGS4-F1
#
_cell.length_a   1.000
_cell.length_b   1.000
_cell.length_c   1.000
_cell.angle_alpha   90.00
_cell.angle_beta   90.00
_cell.angle_gamma   90.00
#
_symmetry.space_group_name_H-M   'P 1'
#
loop_
_entity.id
_entity.type
_entity.pdbx_description
1 polymer ?
#
loop_
_entity_poly.entity_id
_entity_poly.type
_entity_poly.pdbx_seq_one_letter_code
_entity_poly.pdbx_strand_id
1 'polypeptide(L)'
;MLATYFKSKVLTLLKARNIAYTTLLVAVIILAATIRLQPIKYGFYLYEYDPYFMYWSTKQLVDHGPGRWFELTAENVKNFWYPWGRNVAKTEYPGVPYIGYIAYNIASIFMWGLSEEERLMVVCVVLPVVAGMLEVLAAFLIGREIRDVKTGLFAAFITAIIPSAIDRTIAGFYTKLGFGVMFFLYSMLFYIKMLKEVKPKRKIAYSFLAGIFLGLVGFTWGGYAYTVLVFSAYGLFIVLLGLNNRSFTLNHTIVMMTALVILALT
;
A
#
# COMPACT_ATOMS: atom_id res chain seq x y z
N MET A 1 -37.47 4.29 -8.07
CA MET A 1 -36.58 5.15 -7.25
C MET A 1 -35.09 4.77 -7.42
N LEU A 2 -34.69 3.51 -7.25
CA LEU A 2 -33.32 3.04 -7.51
C LEU A 2 -32.86 3.21 -8.97
N ALA A 3 -33.68 2.80 -9.95
CA ALA A 3 -33.33 2.91 -11.37
C ALA A 3 -33.10 4.37 -11.81
N THR A 4 -33.91 5.30 -11.31
CA THR A 4 -33.80 6.73 -11.58
C THR A 4 -32.53 7.34 -10.95
N TYR A 5 -32.17 6.90 -9.74
CA TYR A 5 -30.92 7.29 -9.06
C TYR A 5 -29.68 6.78 -9.81
N PHE A 6 -29.67 5.52 -10.24
CA PHE A 6 -28.58 4.96 -11.04
C PHE A 6 -28.44 5.66 -12.39
N LYS A 7 -29.55 5.88 -13.11
CA LYS A 7 -29.57 6.59 -14.39
C LYS A 7 -29.01 8.02 -14.25
N SER A 8 -29.39 8.74 -13.21
CA SER A 8 -28.87 10.09 -12.90
C SER A 8 -27.35 10.09 -12.63
N LYS A 9 -26.85 9.12 -11.87
CA LYS A 9 -25.42 8.98 -11.57
C LYS A 9 -24.60 8.64 -12.82
N VAL A 10 -25.12 7.75 -13.66
CA VAL A 10 -24.54 7.37 -14.96
C VAL A 10 -24.52 8.58 -15.90
N LEU A 11 -25.62 9.31 -16.05
CA LEU A 11 -25.68 10.54 -16.86
C LEU A 11 -24.69 11.62 -16.37
N THR A 12 -24.47 11.69 -15.05
CA THR A 12 -23.47 12.60 -14.47
C THR A 12 -22.04 12.14 -14.76
N LEU A 13 -21.77 10.82 -14.74
CA LEU A 13 -20.48 10.24 -15.15
C LEU A 13 -20.20 10.44 -16.65
N LEU A 14 -21.24 10.38 -17.49
CA LEU A 14 -21.18 10.57 -18.95
C LEU A 14 -20.99 12.03 -19.39
N LYS A 15 -20.89 12.99 -18.46
CA LYS A 15 -20.50 14.36 -18.82
C LYS A 15 -19.09 14.34 -19.41
N ALA A 16 -18.91 14.96 -20.58
CA ALA A 16 -17.64 15.00 -21.32
C ALA A 16 -16.43 15.36 -20.43
N ARG A 17 -16.60 16.27 -19.47
CA ARG A 17 -15.57 16.64 -18.50
C ARG A 17 -15.16 15.49 -17.57
N ASN A 18 -16.11 14.70 -17.07
CA ASN A 18 -15.82 13.58 -16.18
C ASN A 18 -15.20 12.42 -16.94
N ILE A 19 -15.62 12.20 -18.19
CA ILE A 19 -14.96 11.28 -19.12
C ILE A 19 -13.50 11.72 -19.31
N ALA A 20 -13.26 12.98 -19.68
CA ALA A 20 -11.90 13.49 -19.88
C ALA A 20 -11.00 13.33 -18.64
N TYR A 21 -11.49 13.66 -17.44
CA TYR A 21 -10.72 13.47 -16.21
C TYR A 21 -10.44 12.01 -15.88
N THR A 22 -11.40 11.13 -16.13
CA THR A 22 -11.21 9.69 -15.92
C THR A 22 -10.21 9.12 -16.92
N THR A 23 -10.33 9.49 -18.20
CA THR A 23 -9.38 9.11 -19.25
C THR A 23 -7.97 9.59 -18.93
N LEU A 24 -7.81 10.84 -18.46
CA LEU A 24 -6.50 11.37 -18.09
C LEU A 24 -5.91 10.63 -16.88
N LEU A 25 -6.71 10.32 -15.86
CA LEU A 25 -6.24 9.54 -14.72
C LEU A 25 -5.79 8.13 -15.15
N VAL A 26 -6.57 7.45 -16.00
CA VAL A 26 -6.21 6.14 -16.55
C VAL A 26 -4.92 6.23 -17.36
N ALA A 27 -4.77 7.25 -18.21
CA ALA A 27 -3.53 7.48 -18.96
C ALA A 27 -2.31 7.69 -18.04
N VAL A 28 -2.48 8.43 -16.93
CA VAL A 28 -1.41 8.64 -15.94
C VAL A 28 -1.04 7.35 -15.20
N ILE A 29 -2.02 6.51 -14.86
CA ILE A 29 -1.78 5.20 -14.22
C ILE A 29 -1.08 4.25 -15.19
N ILE A 30 -1.50 4.22 -16.46
CA ILE A 30 -0.83 3.45 -17.52
C ILE A 30 0.61 3.94 -17.68
N LEU A 31 0.83 5.26 -17.76
CA LEU A 31 2.17 5.85 -17.82
C LEU A 31 3.03 5.41 -16.63
N ALA A 32 2.49 5.46 -15.41
CA ALA A 32 3.18 5.02 -14.21
C ALA A 32 3.62 3.55 -14.30
N ALA A 33 2.73 2.68 -14.82
CA ALA A 33 3.03 1.27 -15.04
C ALA A 33 4.09 1.07 -16.13
N THR A 34 3.97 1.74 -17.28
CA THR A 34 4.91 1.63 -18.41
C THR A 34 6.33 2.04 -18.02
N ILE A 35 6.48 3.11 -17.23
CA ILE A 35 7.79 3.56 -16.72
C ILE A 35 8.37 2.51 -15.76
N ARG A 36 7.56 2.01 -14.82
CA ARG A 36 8.03 1.04 -13.81
C ARG A 36 8.32 -0.33 -14.38
N LEU A 37 7.68 -0.72 -15.48
CA LEU A 37 7.91 -1.98 -16.18
C LEU A 37 9.16 -1.97 -17.06
N GLN A 38 9.83 -0.83 -17.28
CA GLN A 38 10.99 -0.77 -18.20
C GLN A 38 12.06 -1.85 -17.97
N PRO A 39 12.40 -2.29 -16.74
CA PRO A 39 13.41 -3.33 -16.54
C PRO A 39 13.08 -4.69 -17.14
N ILE A 40 11.80 -5.03 -17.36
CA ILE A 40 11.40 -6.35 -17.86
C ILE A 40 11.96 -6.66 -19.25
N LYS A 41 12.40 -5.64 -20.00
CA LYS A 41 13.09 -5.81 -21.29
C LYS A 41 14.39 -6.61 -21.17
N TYR A 42 14.96 -6.68 -19.98
CA TYR A 42 16.14 -7.49 -19.68
C TYR A 42 15.76 -8.88 -19.15
N GLY A 43 14.48 -9.16 -18.89
CA GLY A 43 13.98 -10.39 -18.29
C GLY A 43 13.24 -10.16 -16.98
N PHE A 44 12.57 -11.20 -16.48
CA PHE A 44 11.87 -11.18 -15.19
C PHE A 44 12.86 -11.48 -14.06
N TYR A 45 13.62 -10.45 -13.68
CA TYR A 45 14.62 -10.54 -12.61
C TYR A 45 14.27 -9.62 -11.45
N LEU A 46 14.66 -10.03 -10.26
CA LEU A 46 14.67 -9.17 -9.09
C LEU A 46 15.81 -8.15 -9.22
N TYR A 47 15.54 -6.92 -8.79
CA TYR A 47 16.45 -5.79 -8.93
C TYR A 47 17.12 -5.46 -7.59
N GLU A 48 18.45 -5.31 -7.57
CA GLU A 48 19.27 -5.22 -6.34
C GLU A 48 19.26 -6.51 -5.48
N TYR A 49 19.75 -6.43 -4.25
CA TYR A 49 19.99 -7.59 -3.37
C TYR A 49 18.84 -7.85 -2.40
N ASP A 50 18.23 -6.81 -1.84
CA ASP A 50 17.17 -6.91 -0.83
C ASP A 50 15.95 -7.75 -1.27
N PRO A 51 15.48 -7.65 -2.54
CA PRO A 51 14.34 -8.44 -3.00
C PRO A 51 14.49 -9.95 -2.92
N TYR A 52 15.70 -10.48 -3.01
CA TYR A 52 15.92 -11.93 -2.98
C TYR A 52 15.54 -12.54 -1.64
N PHE A 53 15.77 -11.82 -0.54
CA PHE A 53 15.35 -12.26 0.78
C PHE A 53 13.81 -12.21 0.92
N MET A 54 13.16 -11.20 0.34
CA MET A 54 11.69 -11.11 0.33
C MET A 54 11.08 -12.22 -0.53
N TYR A 55 11.65 -12.51 -1.70
CA TYR A 55 11.26 -13.64 -2.54
C TYR A 55 11.38 -14.97 -1.78
N TRP A 56 12.52 -15.22 -1.14
CA TRP A 56 12.72 -16.43 -0.34
C TRP A 56 11.68 -16.55 0.78
N SER A 57 11.39 -15.45 1.48
CA SER A 57 10.40 -15.41 2.55
C SER A 57 8.98 -15.68 2.02
N THR A 58 8.60 -15.10 0.87
CA THR A 58 7.33 -15.41 0.21
C THR A 58 7.27 -16.87 -0.24
N LYS A 59 8.36 -17.40 -0.79
CA LYS A 59 8.46 -18.81 -1.20
C LYS A 59 8.22 -19.76 -0.03
N GLN A 60 8.73 -19.46 1.16
CA GLN A 60 8.43 -20.25 2.37
C GLN A 60 6.92 -20.36 2.62
N LEU A 61 6.17 -19.27 2.44
CA LEU A 61 4.71 -19.27 2.61
C LEU A 61 3.96 -19.98 1.48
N VAL A 62 4.46 -19.87 0.25
CA VAL A 62 3.90 -20.57 -0.91
C VAL A 62 4.06 -22.07 -0.76
N ASP A 63 5.29 -22.53 -0.48
CA ASP A 63 5.63 -23.96 -0.43
C ASP A 63 5.03 -24.67 0.80
N HIS A 64 4.88 -23.98 1.94
CA HIS A 64 4.50 -24.60 3.23
C HIS A 64 3.22 -24.01 3.86
N GLY A 65 2.60 -23.03 3.20
CA GLY A 65 1.42 -22.33 3.71
C GLY A 65 1.74 -21.15 4.64
N PRO A 66 0.73 -20.32 4.95
CA PRO A 66 0.89 -19.04 5.65
C PRO A 66 1.34 -19.19 7.11
N GLY A 67 1.07 -20.33 7.75
CA GLY A 67 1.50 -20.62 9.13
C GLY A 67 3.02 -20.74 9.25
N ARG A 68 3.71 -21.04 8.15
CA ARG A 68 5.17 -21.23 8.11
C ARG A 68 5.95 -20.04 8.67
N TRP A 69 5.40 -18.82 8.54
CA TRP A 69 6.02 -17.60 9.07
C TRP A 69 6.48 -17.75 10.54
N PHE A 70 5.62 -18.30 11.38
CA PHE A 70 5.88 -18.43 12.82
C PHE A 70 6.95 -19.48 13.16
N GLU A 71 7.30 -20.33 12.21
CA GLU A 71 8.30 -21.38 12.35
C GLU A 71 9.68 -20.95 11.82
N LEU A 72 9.80 -19.76 11.20
CA LEU A 72 11.07 -19.24 10.66
C LEU A 72 11.99 -18.70 11.79
N THR A 73 12.37 -19.59 12.71
CA THR A 73 13.25 -19.33 13.85
C THR A 73 14.73 -19.54 13.47
N ALA A 74 15.65 -19.10 14.33
CA ALA A 74 17.09 -19.29 14.10
C ALA A 74 17.52 -20.77 14.06
N GLU A 75 16.73 -21.67 14.64
CA GLU A 75 16.98 -23.11 14.54
C GLU A 75 16.61 -23.66 13.16
N ASN A 76 15.47 -23.22 12.62
CA ASN A 76 14.93 -23.69 11.34
C ASN A 76 15.52 -22.97 10.12
N VAL A 77 16.16 -21.83 10.32
CA VAL A 77 16.68 -20.95 9.26
C VAL A 77 18.20 -20.83 9.39
N LYS A 78 18.91 -21.92 9.05
CA LYS A 78 20.39 -22.02 9.12
C LYS A 78 21.11 -21.60 7.84
N ASN A 79 20.37 -21.39 6.76
CA ASN A 79 20.88 -20.87 5.49
C ASN A 79 21.32 -19.39 5.56
N PHE A 80 21.03 -18.70 6.68
CA PHE A 80 21.56 -17.37 6.98
C PHE A 80 22.34 -17.42 8.29
N TRP A 81 23.48 -16.70 8.38
CA TRP A 81 24.29 -16.61 9.61
C TRP A 81 24.70 -17.97 10.20
N TYR A 82 25.25 -18.86 9.39
CA TYR A 82 25.74 -20.16 9.85
C TYR A 82 26.85 -20.03 10.92
N PRO A 83 26.87 -20.85 11.99
CA PRO A 83 25.90 -21.90 12.34
C PRO A 83 24.70 -21.44 13.18
N TRP A 84 24.61 -20.16 13.52
CA TRP A 84 23.60 -19.64 14.45
C TRP A 84 22.18 -19.56 13.86
N GLY A 85 22.05 -19.20 12.59
CA GLY A 85 20.74 -19.00 11.95
C GLY A 85 20.17 -17.60 12.17
N ARG A 86 19.04 -17.29 11.51
CA ARG A 86 18.28 -16.04 11.70
C ARG A 86 16.86 -16.31 12.17
N ASN A 87 16.43 -15.66 13.26
CA ASN A 87 15.03 -15.67 13.66
C ASN A 87 14.23 -14.65 12.83
N VAL A 88 13.81 -15.04 11.62
CA VAL A 88 13.09 -14.18 10.67
C VAL A 88 11.77 -13.71 11.27
N ALA A 89 11.03 -14.60 11.94
CA ALA A 89 9.74 -14.29 12.55
C ALA A 89 9.78 -13.12 13.56
N LYS A 90 10.95 -12.86 14.18
CA LYS A 90 11.14 -11.75 15.14
C LYS A 90 12.01 -10.60 14.64
N THR A 91 12.68 -10.76 13.50
CA THR A 91 13.68 -9.79 13.00
C THR A 91 13.31 -9.22 11.64
N GLU A 92 12.06 -9.44 11.20
CA GLU A 92 11.59 -9.02 9.91
C GLU A 92 10.10 -8.74 9.89
N TYR A 93 9.67 -7.89 8.95
CA TYR A 93 8.27 -7.53 8.77
C TYR A 93 7.53 -8.56 7.89
N PRO A 94 6.40 -9.12 8.34
CA PRO A 94 5.66 -10.17 7.62
C PRO A 94 4.99 -9.70 6.32
N GLY A 95 4.77 -8.41 6.16
CA GLY A 95 3.76 -7.93 5.24
C GLY A 95 4.05 -8.15 3.77
N VAL A 96 5.28 -7.89 3.31
CA VAL A 96 5.63 -8.14 1.90
C VAL A 96 5.49 -9.63 1.56
N PRO A 97 6.01 -10.57 2.36
CA PRO A 97 5.76 -12.01 2.17
C PRO A 97 4.29 -12.40 2.08
N TYR A 98 3.44 -11.92 3.01
CA TYR A 98 2.01 -12.25 2.96
C TYR A 98 1.29 -11.63 1.76
N ILE A 99 1.62 -10.38 1.39
CA ILE A 99 1.07 -9.75 0.18
C ILE A 99 1.48 -10.54 -1.06
N GLY A 100 2.74 -10.99 -1.13
CA GLY A 100 3.24 -11.85 -2.19
C GLY A 100 2.53 -13.20 -2.25
N TYR A 101 2.32 -13.84 -1.09
CA TYR A 101 1.59 -15.10 -0.99
C TYR A 101 0.14 -14.97 -1.47
N ILE A 102 -0.58 -13.93 -1.05
CA ILE A 102 -1.95 -13.66 -1.50
C ILE A 102 -1.96 -13.38 -3.00
N ALA A 103 -1.05 -12.53 -3.49
CA ALA A 103 -0.93 -12.22 -4.91
C ALA A 103 -0.61 -13.46 -5.75
N TYR A 104 0.25 -14.35 -5.26
CA TYR A 104 0.57 -15.61 -5.92
C TYR A 104 -0.66 -16.50 -6.05
N ASN A 105 -1.43 -16.69 -4.99
CA ASN A 105 -2.63 -17.53 -5.03
C ASN A 105 -3.70 -16.98 -6.00
N ILE A 106 -3.83 -15.66 -6.12
CA ILE A 106 -4.78 -15.04 -7.06
C ILE A 106 -4.25 -15.08 -8.50
N ALA A 107 -3.00 -14.68 -8.71
CA ALA A 107 -2.43 -14.54 -10.05
C ALA A 107 -2.14 -15.89 -10.71
N SER A 108 -1.78 -16.91 -9.92
CA SER A 108 -1.47 -18.25 -10.44
C SER A 108 -2.62 -18.91 -11.19
N ILE A 109 -3.86 -18.54 -10.87
CA ILE A 109 -5.08 -18.99 -11.58
C ILE A 109 -5.01 -18.62 -13.08
N PHE A 110 -4.33 -17.53 -13.42
CA PHE A 110 -4.22 -17.01 -14.77
C PHE A 110 -2.87 -17.34 -15.44
N MET A 111 -1.95 -18.01 -14.74
CA MET A 111 -0.59 -18.32 -15.21
C MET A 111 -0.30 -19.83 -15.21
N TRP A 112 -1.30 -20.63 -15.57
CA TRP A 112 -1.25 -22.10 -15.50
C TRP A 112 -0.15 -22.76 -16.36
N GLY A 113 0.33 -22.06 -17.41
CA GLY A 113 1.41 -22.55 -18.27
C GLY A 113 2.83 -22.35 -17.74
N LEU A 114 3.00 -21.70 -16.60
CA LEU A 114 4.30 -21.47 -15.96
C LEU A 114 4.53 -22.44 -14.80
N SER A 115 5.77 -22.79 -14.51
CA SER A 115 6.14 -23.49 -13.27
C SER A 115 5.87 -22.64 -12.03
N GLU A 116 5.86 -23.28 -10.86
CA GLU A 116 5.64 -22.59 -9.57
C GLU A 116 6.66 -21.47 -9.32
N GLU A 117 7.93 -21.72 -9.60
CA GLU A 117 9.00 -20.74 -9.40
C GLU A 117 8.88 -19.55 -10.36
N GLU A 118 8.52 -19.82 -11.62
CA GLU A 118 8.26 -18.78 -12.63
C GLU A 118 7.05 -17.93 -12.25
N ARG A 119 5.95 -18.54 -11.80
CA ARG A 119 4.76 -17.82 -11.32
C ARG A 119 5.10 -16.90 -10.16
N LEU A 120 5.87 -17.40 -9.18
CA LEU A 120 6.29 -16.59 -8.05
C LEU A 120 7.23 -15.46 -8.47
N MET A 121 8.16 -15.73 -9.40
CA MET A 121 9.06 -14.71 -9.94
C MET A 121 8.29 -13.59 -10.64
N VAL A 122 7.33 -13.93 -11.50
CA VAL A 122 6.47 -12.95 -12.16
C VAL A 122 5.71 -12.10 -11.14
N VAL A 123 5.14 -12.73 -10.10
CA VAL A 123 4.44 -12.01 -9.03
C VAL A 123 5.37 -11.04 -8.32
N CYS A 124 6.54 -11.49 -7.87
CA CYS A 124 7.49 -10.63 -7.17
C CYS A 124 8.01 -9.48 -8.05
N VAL A 125 8.19 -9.71 -9.36
CA VAL A 125 8.62 -8.66 -10.30
C VAL A 125 7.53 -7.62 -10.54
N VAL A 126 6.27 -8.04 -10.67
CA VAL A 126 5.14 -7.15 -11.04
C VAL A 126 4.53 -6.43 -9.83
N LEU A 127 4.54 -7.04 -8.65
CA LEU A 127 3.84 -6.50 -7.48
C LEU A 127 4.32 -5.09 -7.05
N PRO A 128 5.63 -4.74 -7.12
CA PRO A 128 6.09 -3.36 -6.91
C PRO A 128 5.46 -2.36 -7.88
N VAL A 129 5.28 -2.74 -9.15
CA VAL A 129 4.64 -1.90 -10.17
C VAL A 129 3.19 -1.63 -9.77
N VAL A 130 2.48 -2.67 -9.30
CA VAL A 130 1.10 -2.52 -8.82
C VAL A 130 1.04 -1.58 -7.62
N ALA A 131 1.97 -1.70 -6.67
CA ALA A 131 2.08 -0.77 -5.56
C ALA A 131 2.30 0.67 -6.03
N GLY A 132 3.18 0.89 -7.03
CA GLY A 132 3.41 2.20 -7.63
C GLY A 132 2.18 2.79 -8.34
N MET A 133 1.38 1.96 -9.03
CA MET A 133 0.11 2.42 -9.61
C MET A 133 -0.89 2.85 -8.52
N LEU A 134 -0.97 2.10 -7.44
CA LEU A 134 -1.83 2.41 -6.29
C LEU A 134 -1.34 3.65 -5.53
N GLU A 135 -0.03 3.87 -5.45
CA GLU A 135 0.58 5.10 -4.93
C GLU A 135 0.14 6.32 -5.74
N VAL A 136 0.22 6.25 -7.07
CA VAL A 136 -0.25 7.30 -7.99
C VAL A 136 -1.74 7.57 -7.84
N LEU A 137 -2.55 6.51 -7.67
CA LEU A 137 -3.97 6.64 -7.39
C LEU A 137 -4.22 7.30 -6.03
N ALA A 138 -3.47 6.94 -4.99
CA ALA A 138 -3.57 7.58 -3.68
C ALA A 138 -3.24 9.08 -3.77
N ALA A 139 -2.19 9.46 -4.49
CA ALA A 139 -1.85 10.86 -4.75
C ALA A 139 -2.99 11.63 -5.45
N PHE A 140 -3.62 11.03 -6.46
CA PHE A 140 -4.82 11.59 -7.09
C PHE A 140 -5.93 11.83 -6.07
N LEU A 141 -6.25 10.82 -5.27
CA LEU A 141 -7.36 10.86 -4.32
C LEU A 141 -7.12 11.90 -3.22
N ILE A 142 -5.88 12.03 -2.74
CA ILE A 142 -5.47 13.04 -1.75
C ILE A 142 -5.59 14.44 -2.36
N GLY A 143 -4.99 14.70 -3.52
CA GLY A 143 -5.04 16.01 -4.16
C GLY A 143 -6.48 16.45 -4.48
N ARG A 144 -7.33 15.49 -4.90
CA ARG A 144 -8.76 15.72 -5.12
C ARG A 144 -9.50 16.06 -3.83
N GLU A 145 -9.14 15.41 -2.72
CA GLU A 145 -9.76 15.67 -1.42
C GLU A 145 -9.32 17.02 -0.84
N ILE A 146 -8.08 17.44 -1.05
CA ILE A 146 -7.57 18.72 -0.55
C ILE A 146 -8.23 19.89 -1.28
N ARG A 147 -8.34 19.83 -2.61
CA ARG A 147 -8.85 20.96 -3.41
C ARG A 147 -9.85 20.57 -4.46
N ASP A 148 -9.39 19.97 -5.56
CA ASP A 148 -10.21 19.70 -6.74
C ASP A 148 -9.60 18.59 -7.61
N VAL A 149 -10.35 18.14 -8.62
CA VAL A 149 -9.93 17.06 -9.53
C VAL A 149 -8.65 17.41 -10.30
N LYS A 150 -8.42 18.69 -10.64
CA LYS A 150 -7.21 19.11 -11.37
C LYS A 150 -5.98 19.02 -10.47
N THR A 151 -6.08 19.41 -9.20
CA THR A 151 -5.02 19.20 -8.20
C THR A 151 -4.72 17.73 -8.01
N GLY A 152 -5.74 16.88 -7.96
CA GLY A 152 -5.56 15.42 -7.94
C GLY A 152 -4.80 14.91 -9.18
N LEU A 153 -5.22 15.30 -10.38
CA LEU A 153 -4.56 14.87 -11.62
C LEU A 153 -3.11 15.33 -11.69
N PHE A 154 -2.83 16.57 -11.24
CA PHE A 154 -1.47 17.09 -11.16
C PHE A 154 -0.61 16.29 -10.17
N ALA A 155 -1.11 16.03 -8.96
CA ALA A 155 -0.41 15.21 -7.96
C ALA A 155 -0.12 13.80 -8.47
N ALA A 156 -1.10 13.17 -9.14
CA ALA A 156 -0.96 11.86 -9.76
C ALA A 156 0.13 11.86 -10.83
N PHE A 157 0.11 12.84 -11.73
CA PHE A 157 1.09 12.96 -12.81
C PHE A 157 2.51 13.11 -12.26
N ILE A 158 2.73 14.00 -11.28
CA ILE A 158 4.05 14.18 -10.65
C ILE A 158 4.51 12.87 -9.99
N THR A 159 3.63 12.21 -9.22
CA THR A 159 3.95 10.92 -8.55
C THR A 159 4.27 9.81 -9.56
N ALA A 160 3.63 9.84 -10.74
CA ALA A 160 3.87 8.84 -11.78
C ALA A 160 5.29 8.91 -12.36
N ILE A 161 5.85 10.13 -12.46
CA ILE A 161 7.12 10.39 -13.16
C ILE A 161 8.30 10.75 -12.24
N ILE A 162 8.06 11.04 -10.96
CA ILE A 162 9.13 11.47 -10.06
C ILE A 162 10.08 10.30 -9.76
N PRO A 163 11.41 10.46 -9.94
CA PRO A 163 12.36 9.36 -9.79
C PRO A 163 12.31 8.68 -8.42
N SER A 164 12.12 9.45 -7.34
CA SER A 164 12.06 8.92 -5.97
C SER A 164 10.91 7.92 -5.75
N ALA A 165 9.77 8.13 -6.41
CA ALA A 165 8.64 7.20 -6.34
C ALA A 165 8.86 5.99 -7.26
N ILE A 166 9.45 6.21 -8.44
CA ILE A 166 9.73 5.14 -9.42
C ILE A 166 10.75 4.14 -8.86
N ASP A 167 11.88 4.61 -8.34
CA ASP A 167 13.01 3.79 -7.90
C ASP A 167 12.62 2.75 -6.84
N ARG A 168 11.58 3.06 -6.04
CA ARG A 168 11.11 2.20 -4.94
C ARG A 168 9.91 1.32 -5.31
N THR A 169 9.42 1.42 -6.55
CA THR A 169 8.26 0.67 -7.06
C THR A 169 8.49 0.15 -8.49
N ILE A 170 9.75 0.13 -8.94
CA ILE A 170 10.13 -0.38 -10.26
C ILE A 170 10.04 -1.91 -10.29
N ALA A 171 9.79 -2.49 -11.47
CA ALA A 171 9.68 -3.93 -11.64
C ALA A 171 10.94 -4.63 -11.12
N GLY A 172 10.75 -5.68 -10.32
CA GLY A 172 11.83 -6.43 -9.69
C GLY A 172 12.30 -5.87 -8.34
N PHE A 173 11.98 -4.62 -7.99
CA PHE A 173 12.34 -4.03 -6.69
C PHE A 173 11.34 -4.46 -5.59
N TYR A 174 11.25 -5.77 -5.36
CA TYR A 174 10.33 -6.41 -4.42
C TYR A 174 10.76 -6.23 -2.96
N THR A 175 10.65 -5.00 -2.45
CA THR A 175 11.08 -4.60 -1.11
C THR A 175 9.96 -3.95 -0.29
N LYS A 176 10.20 -3.79 1.01
CA LYS A 176 9.26 -3.24 2.01
C LYS A 176 8.81 -1.81 1.75
N LEU A 177 9.72 -0.95 1.28
CA LEU A 177 9.54 0.49 1.34
C LEU A 177 8.41 0.99 0.42
N GLY A 178 8.33 0.47 -0.82
CA GLY A 178 7.27 0.85 -1.77
C GLY A 178 5.86 0.55 -1.25
N PHE A 179 5.65 -0.63 -0.66
CA PHE A 179 4.36 -1.00 -0.05
C PHE A 179 4.05 -0.15 1.19
N GLY A 180 5.05 0.12 2.03
CA GLY A 180 4.90 0.96 3.22
C GLY A 180 4.46 2.39 2.87
N VAL A 181 5.09 3.01 1.87
CA VAL A 181 4.72 4.36 1.38
C VAL A 181 3.32 4.35 0.77
N MET A 182 2.98 3.36 -0.04
CA MET A 182 1.63 3.20 -0.60
C MET A 182 0.58 3.15 0.52
N PHE A 183 0.75 2.30 1.52
CA PHE A 183 -0.18 2.20 2.65
C PHE A 183 -0.26 3.50 3.47
N PHE A 184 0.87 4.19 3.65
CA PHE A 184 0.90 5.48 4.32
C PHE A 184 0.05 6.53 3.59
N LEU A 185 0.12 6.62 2.26
CA LEU A 185 -0.72 7.53 1.49
C LEU A 185 -2.21 7.21 1.64
N TYR A 186 -2.59 5.93 1.62
CA TYR A 186 -3.98 5.56 1.89
C TYR A 186 -4.42 5.89 3.31
N SER A 187 -3.54 5.72 4.30
CA SER A 187 -3.81 6.17 5.67
C SER A 187 -4.07 7.68 5.72
N MET A 188 -3.22 8.50 5.09
CA MET A 188 -3.41 9.94 4.99
C MET A 188 -4.71 10.31 4.27
N LEU A 189 -5.04 9.63 3.16
CA LEU A 189 -6.28 9.85 2.44
C LEU A 189 -7.51 9.66 3.34
N PHE A 190 -7.58 8.53 4.06
CA PHE A 190 -8.71 8.26 4.94
C PHE A 190 -8.71 9.19 6.16
N TYR A 191 -7.54 9.60 6.64
CA TYR A 191 -7.44 10.60 7.71
C TYR A 191 -7.98 11.97 7.29
N ILE A 192 -7.62 12.46 6.09
CA ILE A 192 -8.16 13.71 5.54
C ILE A 192 -9.68 13.59 5.36
N LYS A 193 -10.16 12.46 4.83
CA LYS A 193 -11.60 12.19 4.71
C LYS A 193 -12.31 12.19 6.05
N MET A 194 -11.70 11.60 7.07
CA MET A 194 -12.20 11.61 8.44
C MET A 194 -12.35 13.05 8.95
N LEU A 195 -11.32 13.89 8.79
CA LEU A 195 -11.34 15.28 9.27
C LEU A 195 -12.48 16.09 8.63
N LYS A 196 -12.72 15.90 7.33
CA LYS A 196 -13.74 16.65 6.56
C LYS A 196 -15.16 16.09 6.69
N GLU A 197 -15.33 14.87 7.19
CA GLU A 197 -16.64 14.23 7.26
C GLU A 197 -17.47 14.76 8.43
N VAL A 198 -18.75 15.05 8.17
CA VAL A 198 -19.71 15.54 9.16
C VAL A 198 -20.54 14.40 9.73
N LYS A 199 -20.79 13.36 8.93
CA LYS A 199 -21.65 12.23 9.33
C LYS A 199 -20.89 11.29 10.29
N PRO A 200 -21.34 11.12 11.55
CA PRO A 200 -20.60 10.37 12.56
C PRO A 200 -20.22 8.94 12.14
N LYS A 201 -21.17 8.18 11.56
CA LYS A 201 -20.93 6.80 11.11
C LYS A 201 -19.83 6.70 10.05
N ARG A 202 -19.80 7.63 9.08
CA ARG A 202 -18.78 7.64 8.03
C ARG A 202 -17.43 8.10 8.55
N LYS A 203 -17.44 9.07 9.47
CA LYS A 203 -16.23 9.55 10.15
C LYS A 203 -15.52 8.45 10.93
N ILE A 204 -16.29 7.63 11.66
CA ILE A 204 -15.76 6.44 12.36
C ILE A 204 -15.21 5.43 11.34
N ALA A 205 -15.91 5.15 10.25
CA ALA A 205 -15.43 4.24 9.22
C ALA A 205 -14.11 4.71 8.59
N TYR A 206 -13.97 6.00 8.29
CA TYR A 206 -12.70 6.57 7.81
C TYR A 206 -11.60 6.52 8.87
N SER A 207 -11.93 6.63 10.16
CA SER A 207 -10.97 6.48 11.24
C SER A 207 -10.39 5.07 11.31
N PHE A 208 -11.25 4.05 11.23
CA PHE A 208 -10.81 2.65 11.16
C PHE A 208 -9.96 2.39 9.92
N LEU A 209 -10.39 2.86 8.74
CA LEU A 209 -9.60 2.70 7.52
C LEU A 209 -8.24 3.38 7.64
N ALA A 210 -8.17 4.62 8.14
CA ALA A 210 -6.92 5.32 8.35
C ALA A 210 -5.98 4.54 9.29
N GLY A 211 -6.51 4.01 10.40
CA GLY A 211 -5.76 3.20 11.36
C GLY A 211 -5.32 1.85 10.80
N ILE A 212 -6.16 1.16 10.02
CA ILE A 212 -5.81 -0.09 9.34
C ILE A 212 -4.64 0.14 8.40
N PHE A 213 -4.74 1.14 7.52
CA PHE A 213 -3.68 1.46 6.58
C PHE A 213 -2.40 1.93 7.30
N LEU A 214 -2.51 2.64 8.42
CA LEU A 214 -1.35 3.02 9.24
C LEU A 214 -0.68 1.78 9.88
N GLY A 215 -1.47 0.85 10.42
CA GLY A 215 -0.98 -0.41 10.94
C GLY A 215 -0.30 -1.27 9.87
N LEU A 216 -0.85 -1.29 8.65
CA LEU A 216 -0.26 -1.97 7.51
C LEU A 216 1.10 -1.40 7.09
N VAL A 217 1.40 -0.13 7.42
CA VAL A 217 2.76 0.42 7.26
C VAL A 217 3.73 -0.39 8.10
N GLY A 218 3.48 -0.60 9.40
CA GLY A 218 4.41 -1.41 10.22
C GLY A 218 4.28 -2.90 10.00
N PHE A 219 3.17 -3.39 9.44
CA PHE A 219 3.10 -4.75 8.90
C PHE A 219 4.10 -4.96 7.77
N THR A 220 4.41 -3.92 6.99
CA THR A 220 5.30 -4.04 5.82
C THR A 220 6.69 -3.43 6.01
N TRP A 221 6.85 -2.36 6.79
CA TRP A 221 8.03 -1.51 6.78
C TRP A 221 8.30 -0.83 8.13
N GLY A 222 9.58 -0.83 8.53
CA GLY A 222 10.03 -0.22 9.79
C GLY A 222 9.91 1.30 9.90
N GLY A 223 9.64 2.00 8.79
CA GLY A 223 9.33 3.43 8.83
C GLY A 223 7.99 3.78 9.49
N TYR A 224 7.26 2.78 10.01
CA TYR A 224 6.03 3.00 10.78
C TYR A 224 6.23 3.92 11.99
N ALA A 225 7.41 3.92 12.62
CA ALA A 225 7.70 4.81 13.74
C ALA A 225 7.56 6.27 13.30
N TYR A 226 8.08 6.61 12.12
CA TYR A 226 7.92 7.93 11.53
C TYR A 226 6.45 8.25 11.22
N THR A 227 5.71 7.32 10.62
CA THR A 227 4.32 7.58 10.24
C THR A 227 3.40 7.76 11.46
N VAL A 228 3.59 6.96 12.52
CA VAL A 228 2.89 7.12 13.82
C VAL A 228 3.24 8.46 14.46
N LEU A 229 4.51 8.89 14.41
CA LEU A 229 4.93 10.20 14.91
C LEU A 229 4.28 11.36 14.15
N VAL A 230 4.15 11.28 12.82
CA VAL A 230 3.46 12.32 12.02
C VAL A 230 2.01 12.50 12.47
N PHE A 231 1.28 11.40 12.67
CA PHE A 231 -0.11 11.46 13.15
C PHE A 231 -0.19 11.98 14.58
N SER A 232 0.69 11.50 15.46
CA SER A 232 0.75 11.94 16.87
C SER A 232 1.08 13.41 16.99
N ALA A 233 2.05 13.89 16.22
CA ALA A 233 2.42 15.30 16.15
C ALA A 233 1.25 16.15 15.66
N TYR A 234 0.55 15.73 14.61
CA TYR A 234 -0.66 16.43 14.15
C TYR A 234 -1.74 16.50 15.25
N GLY A 235 -1.98 15.40 15.98
CA GLY A 235 -2.88 15.38 17.13
C GLY A 235 -2.47 16.39 18.20
N LEU A 236 -1.19 16.42 18.55
CA LEU A 236 -0.62 17.37 19.51
C LEU A 236 -0.78 18.82 19.03
N PHE A 237 -0.49 19.12 17.76
CA PHE A 237 -0.68 20.45 17.18
C PHE A 237 -2.14 20.92 17.27
N ILE A 238 -3.11 20.04 16.98
CA ILE A 238 -4.54 20.39 17.09
C ILE A 238 -4.93 20.73 18.54
N VAL A 239 -4.37 20.02 19.52
CA VAL A 239 -4.59 20.32 20.94
C VAL A 239 -3.93 21.65 21.33
N LEU A 240 -2.67 21.87 20.95
CA LEU A 240 -1.95 23.11 21.27
C LEU A 240 -2.60 24.36 20.67
N LEU A 241 -3.21 24.24 19.49
CA LEU A 241 -3.95 25.33 18.85
C LEU A 241 -5.36 25.55 19.43
N GLY A 242 -5.80 24.72 20.39
CA GLY A 242 -7.17 24.78 20.94
C GLY A 242 -8.25 24.42 19.92
N LEU A 243 -7.90 23.71 18.84
CA LEU A 243 -8.81 23.28 17.77
C LEU A 243 -9.43 21.89 18.05
N ASN A 244 -9.04 21.25 19.16
CA ASN A 244 -9.55 19.95 19.53
C ASN A 244 -11.02 20.03 19.99
N ASN A 245 -11.78 19.00 19.63
CA ASN A 245 -13.13 18.79 20.14
C ASN A 245 -13.35 17.30 20.43
N ARG A 246 -14.48 16.96 21.05
CA ARG A 246 -14.80 15.56 21.40
C ARG A 246 -14.82 14.64 20.17
N SER A 247 -15.32 15.14 19.03
CA SER A 247 -15.37 14.37 17.78
C SER A 247 -13.97 14.07 17.26
N PHE A 248 -13.09 15.08 17.19
CA PHE A 248 -11.71 14.93 16.78
C PHE A 248 -10.96 13.95 17.69
N THR A 249 -11.04 14.16 19.00
CA THR A 249 -10.34 13.34 20.01
C THR A 249 -10.73 11.87 19.89
N LEU A 250 -12.03 11.58 19.77
CA LEU A 250 -12.52 10.21 19.59
C LEU A 250 -11.96 9.56 18.31
N ASN A 251 -12.09 10.24 17.16
CA ASN A 251 -11.72 9.67 15.87
C ASN A 251 -10.20 9.54 15.71
N HIS A 252 -9.44 10.52 16.20
CA HIS A 252 -7.99 10.43 16.28
C HIS A 252 -7.55 9.24 17.16
N THR A 253 -8.18 9.06 18.32
CA THR A 253 -7.92 7.91 19.19
C THR A 253 -8.21 6.58 18.49
N ILE A 254 -9.33 6.49 17.73
CA ILE A 254 -9.65 5.29 16.95
C ILE A 254 -8.56 4.98 15.92
N VAL A 255 -8.06 6.00 15.19
CA VAL A 255 -6.97 5.82 14.22
C VAL A 255 -5.73 5.23 14.91
N MET A 256 -5.29 5.85 16.00
CA MET A 256 -4.08 5.44 16.72
C MET A 256 -4.23 4.06 17.36
N MET A 257 -5.36 3.78 18.03
CA MET A 257 -5.62 2.48 18.64
C MET A 257 -5.69 1.36 17.61
N THR A 258 -6.36 1.59 16.48
CA THR A 258 -6.45 0.59 15.40
C THR A 258 -5.07 0.29 14.82
N ALA A 259 -4.24 1.32 14.60
CA ALA A 259 -2.88 1.15 14.13
C ALA A 259 -2.02 0.37 15.12
N LEU A 260 -2.04 0.75 16.41
CA LEU A 260 -1.25 0.11 17.46
C LEU A 260 -1.62 -1.36 17.67
N VAL A 261 -2.90 -1.71 17.58
CA VAL A 261 -3.33 -3.12 17.67
C VAL A 261 -2.72 -3.94 16.54
N ILE A 262 -2.70 -3.43 15.31
CA ILE A 262 -2.08 -4.14 14.18
C ILE A 262 -0.56 -4.22 14.34
N LEU A 263 0.08 -3.14 14.81
CA LEU A 263 1.53 -3.10 15.06
C LEU A 263 1.96 -4.02 16.22
N ALA A 264 1.08 -4.30 17.18
CA ALA A 264 1.36 -5.28 18.23
C ALA A 264 1.33 -6.73 17.71
N LEU A 265 0.77 -6.96 16.52
CA LEU A 265 0.70 -8.27 15.86
C LEU A 265 1.84 -8.51 14.86
N THR A 266 2.72 -7.52 14.65
CA THR A 266 3.86 -7.58 13.72
C THR A 266 5.16 -7.87 14.45
#